data_AF-A0A819KY48-F1
#
_entry.id   AF-A0A819KY48-F1
#
_cell.length_a   1.000
_cell.length_b   1.000
_cell.length_c   1.000
_cell.angle_alpha   90.00
_cell.angle_beta   90.00
_cell.angle_gamma   90.00
#
_symmetry.space_group_name_H-M   'P 1'
#
loop_
_entity.id
_entity.type
_entity.pdbx_description
1 polymer ?
#
loop_
_entity_poly.entity_id
_entity_poly.type
_entity_poly.pdbx_seq_one_letter_code
_entity_poly.pdbx_strand_id
1 'polypeptide(L)' 'MAQASATVADKHALITRNLQEVLGNDRLQKVLEERDLRVYWGTATTGRPHI' A
#
# COMPACT_ATOMS: atom_id res chain seq x y z
N MET A 1 -8.74 0.22 21.26
CA MET A 1 -7.40 0.29 20.66
C MET A 1 -7.32 1.65 19.97
N ALA A 2 -6.52 2.58 20.48
CA ALA A 2 -6.43 3.93 19.94
C ALA A 2 -5.85 3.89 18.52
N GLN A 3 -6.58 4.42 17.55
CA GLN A 3 -6.11 4.51 16.17
C GLN A 3 -5.04 5.60 16.11
N ALA A 4 -3.78 5.22 15.92
CA ALA A 4 -2.73 6.17 15.63
C ALA A 4 -3.03 6.80 14.25
N SER A 5 -3.35 8.09 14.23
CA SER A 5 -3.52 8.86 12.99
C SER A 5 -2.16 9.04 12.32
N ALA A 6 -1.74 8.03 11.55
CA ALA A 6 -0.53 8.10 10.74
C ALA A 6 -0.68 9.22 9.70
N THR A 7 0.38 10.03 9.53
CA THR A 7 0.38 11.11 8.55
C THR A 7 0.36 10.53 7.13
N VAL A 8 0.00 11.36 6.14
CA VAL A 8 0.02 10.95 4.72
C VAL A 8 1.41 10.45 4.31
N ALA A 9 2.48 11.09 4.82
CA ALA A 9 3.86 10.69 4.59
C ALA A 9 4.17 9.33 5.22
N ASP A 10 3.73 9.07 6.45
CA ASP A 10 3.92 7.78 7.11
C ASP A 10 3.19 6.66 6.36
N LYS A 11 1.95 6.92 5.92
CA LYS A 11 1.17 5.96 5.11
C LYS A 11 1.90 5.66 3.81
N HIS A 12 2.40 6.67 3.11
CA HIS A 12 3.15 6.52 1.87
C HIS A 12 4.43 5.69 2.07
N ALA A 13 5.22 5.99 3.11
CA ALA A 13 6.41 5.22 3.45
C ALA A 13 6.09 3.75 3.78
N LEU A 14 5.00 3.50 4.50
CA LEU A 14 4.54 2.14 4.82
C LEU A 14 4.09 1.34 3.59
N ILE A 15 3.49 2.00 2.61
CA ILE A 15 3.01 1.37 1.37
C ILE A 15 4.19 1.04 0.44
N THR A 16 5.18 1.93 0.36
CA THR A 16 6.27 1.84 -0.63
C THR A 16 7.53 1.13 -0.14
N ARG A 17 7.69 0.94 1.17
CA ARG A 17 8.83 0.20 1.72
C ARG A 17 8.89 -1.23 1.18
N ASN A 18 10.10 -1.70 0.89
CA ASN A 18 10.41 -3.04 0.36
C ASN A 18 9.77 -3.38 -1.00
N LEU A 19 9.17 -2.41 -1.69
CA LEU A 19 8.80 -2.57 -3.09
C LEU A 19 10.03 -2.33 -3.97
N GLN A 20 10.21 -3.18 -4.97
CA GLN A 20 11.27 -3.01 -5.96
C GLN A 20 11.01 -1.80 -6.87
N GLU A 21 9.73 -1.50 -7.14
CA GLU A 21 9.30 -0.41 -8.03
C GLU A 21 7.94 0.14 -7.59
N VAL A 22 7.73 1.44 -7.79
CA VAL A 22 6.46 2.14 -7.54
C VAL A 22 6.04 2.90 -8.79
N LEU A 23 4.96 2.45 -9.44
CA LEU A 23 4.37 3.11 -10.60
C LEU A 23 3.22 4.03 -10.18
N GLY A 24 3.18 5.25 -10.72
CA GLY A 24 2.08 6.19 -10.47
C GLY A 24 2.10 6.84 -9.08
N ASN A 25 3.29 7.12 -8.54
CA ASN A 25 3.49 7.71 -7.22
C ASN A 25 2.67 9.00 -6.98
N ASP A 26 2.57 9.88 -7.99
CA ASP A 26 1.81 11.13 -7.88
C ASP A 26 0.32 10.89 -7.66
N ARG A 27 -0.22 9.85 -8.30
CA ARG A 27 -1.62 9.45 -8.12
C ARG A 27 -1.82 8.82 -6.74
N LEU A 28 -0.85 8.05 -6.26
CA LEU A 28 -0.87 7.47 -4.92
C LEU A 28 -0.92 8.57 -3.85
N GLN A 29 -0.07 9.60 -3.94
CA GLN A 29 -0.05 10.70 -2.99
C GLN A 29 -1.38 11.47 -2.96
N LYS A 30 -1.91 11.85 -4.13
CA LYS A 30 -3.24 12.50 -4.23
C LYS A 30 -4.35 11.67 -3.59
N VAL A 31 -4.35 10.35 -3.85
CA VAL A 31 -5.36 9.47 -3.25
C VAL A 31 -5.24 9.44 -1.73
N LEU A 32 -4.03 9.41 -1.17
CA LEU A 32 -3.80 9.38 0.28
C LEU A 32 -4.16 10.70 0.99
N GLU A 33 -4.14 11.83 0.27
CA GLU A 33 -4.61 13.13 0.77
C GLU A 33 -6.14 13.20 0.83
N GLU A 34 -6.82 12.62 -0.16
CA GLU A 34 -8.28 12.67 -0.27
C GLU A 34 -8.99 11.57 0.53
N ARG A 35 -8.40 10.37 0.62
CA ARG A 35 -9.03 9.18 1.22
C ARG A 35 -8.04 8.07 1.56
N ASP A 36 -8.54 7.01 2.20
CA ASP A 36 -7.75 5.79 2.38
C ASP A 36 -7.63 4.98 1.08
N LEU A 37 -6.44 4.42 0.86
CA LEU A 37 -6.11 3.62 -0.32
C LEU A 37 -6.82 2.26 -0.29
N ARG A 38 -7.34 1.82 -1.45
CA ARG A 38 -7.88 0.47 -1.65
C ARG A 38 -6.96 -0.32 -2.57
N VAL A 39 -6.56 -1.51 -2.14
CA VAL A 39 -5.60 -2.38 -2.85
C VAL A 39 -6.21 -3.75 -3.09
N TYR A 40 -5.91 -4.34 -4.23
CA TYR A 40 -6.24 -5.73 -4.55
C TYR A 40 -4.95 -6.50 -4.83
N TRP A 41 -4.83 -7.69 -4.26
CA TRP A 41 -3.78 -8.64 -4.56
C TRP A 41 -4.40 -10.00 -4.89
N GLY A 42 -4.06 -10.53 -6.06
CA GLY A 42 -4.50 -11.83 -6.53
C GLY A 42 -3.35 -12.83 -6.47
N THR A 43 -3.67 -14.06 -6.06
CA THR A 43 -2.76 -15.21 -6.15
C THR A 43 -3.36 -16.24 -7.11
N ALA A 44 -2.51 -16.92 -7.88
CA ALA A 44 -2.96 -18.04 -8.69
C ALA A 44 -3.34 -19.22 -7.77
N THR A 45 -4.42 -19.91 -8.08
CA THR A 45 -4.91 -21.07 -7.29
C THR A 45 -4.11 -22.34 -7.54
N THR A 46 -3.14 -22.30 -8.45
CA THR A 46 -2.32 -23.46 -8.85
C THR A 46 -0.97 -23.43 -8.10
N GLY A 47 -0.59 -24.55 -7.47
CA GLY A 47 0.70 -24.73 -6.81
C GLY A 47 0.63 -25.16 -5.34
N ARG A 48 1.78 -25.17 -4.66
CA ARG A 48 1.92 -25.36 -3.20
C ARG A 48 2.57 -24.11 -2.62
N PRO A 49 1.85 -23.31 -1.80
CA PRO A 49 2.45 -22.18 -1.10
C PRO A 49 3.67 -22.62 -0.30
N HIS A 50 4.79 -21.92 -0.44
CA HIS A 50 6.02 -22.14 0.32
C HIS A 50 6.36 -20.87 1.11
N ILE A 51 7.24 -21.04 2.10
CA ILE A 51 7.73 -19.97 2.99
C ILE A 51 9.10 -19.50 2.47
#